data_AF-A0A942RV40-F1
#
_entry.id   AF-A0A942RV40-F1
#
_cell.length_a   1.000
_cell.length_b   1.000
_cell.length_c   1.000
_cell.angle_alpha   90.00
_cell.angle_beta   90.00
_cell.angle_gamma   90.00
#
_symmetry.space_group_name_H-M   'P 1'
#
loop_
_entity.id
_entity.type
_entity.pdbx_description
1 polymer ?
#
loop_
_entity_poly.entity_id
_entity_poly.type
_entity_poly.pdbx_seq_one_letter_code
_entity_poly.pdbx_strand_id
1 'polypeptide(L)' 'SGNIVLANGANSMNINNFTASIGLTAGQLSSGGTGTQSFTVGATLDVSANQAAGLYTTATPFNVTVNYN' A
#
# COMPACT_ATOMS: atom_id res chain seq x y z
N SER A 1 0.26 -10.64 2.82
CA SER A 1 0.06 -9.32 2.19
C SER A 1 -1.41 -9.00 2.23
N GLY A 2 -1.79 -7.79 2.63
CA GLY A 2 -3.20 -7.38 2.70
C GLY A 2 -3.76 -7.07 1.31
N ASN A 3 -5.02 -7.43 1.07
CA ASN A 3 -5.84 -6.97 -0.06
C ASN A 3 -6.66 -5.78 0.41
N ILE A 4 -6.56 -4.63 -0.26
CA ILE A 4 -7.39 -3.47 0.02
C ILE A 4 -8.40 -3.32 -1.11
N VAL A 5 -9.69 -3.25 -0.75
CA VAL A 5 -10.77 -3.05 -1.72
C VAL A 5 -11.10 -1.57 -1.82
N LEU A 6 -11.07 -1.05 -3.04
CA LEU A 6 -11.62 0.24 -3.42
C LEU A 6 -13.04 0.01 -3.97
N ALA A 7 -14.01 0.83 -3.55
CA ALA A 7 -15.40 0.69 -3.95
C ALA A 7 -15.99 2.01 -4.48
N ASN A 8 -16.89 1.88 -5.46
CA ASN A 8 -17.76 2.94 -5.97
C ASN A 8 -19.12 2.32 -6.31
N GLY A 9 -20.08 2.44 -5.37
CA GLY A 9 -21.36 1.76 -5.47
C GLY A 9 -21.17 0.24 -5.53
N ALA A 10 -21.69 -0.39 -6.58
CA ALA A 10 -21.55 -1.83 -6.82
C ALA A 10 -20.22 -2.24 -7.49
N ASN A 11 -19.39 -1.28 -7.90
CA ASN A 11 -18.13 -1.54 -8.56
C ASN A 11 -16.99 -1.62 -7.54
N SER A 12 -16.02 -2.50 -7.77
CA SER A 12 -14.82 -2.61 -6.94
C SER A 12 -13.53 -2.75 -7.76
N MET A 13 -12.41 -2.39 -7.15
CA MET A 13 -11.05 -2.68 -7.60
C MET A 13 -10.22 -3.14 -6.41
N ASN A 14 -9.21 -3.98 -6.65
CA ASN A 14 -8.38 -4.53 -5.59
C ASN A 14 -6.96 -3.98 -5.68
N ILE A 15 -6.43 -3.51 -4.56
CA ILE A 15 -5.01 -3.19 -4.41
C ILE A 15 -4.35 -4.38 -3.72
N ASN A 16 -3.37 -4.97 -4.40
CA ASN A 16 -2.65 -6.16 -3.96
C ASN A 16 -1.14 -5.96 -4.08
N ASN A 17 -0.38 -6.97 -3.68
CA ASN A 17 1.07 -7.05 -3.95
C ASN A 17 1.84 -5.81 -3.47
N PHE A 18 1.57 -5.37 -2.23
CA PHE A 18 2.32 -4.28 -1.61
C PHE A 18 3.82 -4.55 -1.62
N THR A 19 4.61 -3.51 -1.87
CA THR A 19 6.07 -3.52 -1.84
C THR A 19 6.57 -2.32 -1.05
N ALA A 20 7.77 -2.44 -0.47
CA ALA A 20 8.49 -1.33 0.12
C ALA A 20 9.92 -1.33 -0.39
N SER A 21 10.51 -0.16 -0.66
CA SER A 21 11.88 -0.06 -1.19
C SER A 21 12.95 -0.63 -0.26
N ILE A 22 12.65 -0.72 1.04
CA ILE A 22 13.50 -1.34 2.06
C ILE A 22 13.15 -2.81 2.31
N GLY A 23 12.12 -3.36 1.66
CA GLY A 23 11.60 -4.71 1.91
C GLY A 23 10.50 -4.75 2.98
N LEU A 24 9.58 -5.71 2.87
CA LEU A 24 8.39 -5.80 3.74
C LEU A 24 8.64 -6.50 5.08
N THR A 25 9.60 -7.43 5.12
CA THR A 25 9.81 -8.34 6.27
C THR A 25 11.08 -8.01 7.06
N ALA A 26 12.07 -7.41 6.39
CA ALA A 26 13.39 -7.11 6.97
C ALA A 26 13.88 -5.71 6.58
N GLY A 27 12.95 -4.80 6.29
CA GLY A 27 13.31 -3.42 6.00
C GLY A 27 13.89 -2.73 7.23
N GLN A 28 15.13 -2.28 7.11
CA GLN A 28 15.80 -1.51 8.13
C GLN A 28 15.83 -0.06 7.70
N LEU A 29 15.30 0.83 8.55
CA LEU A 29 15.64 2.23 8.46
C LEU A 29 17.13 2.34 8.81
N SER A 30 17.94 2.91 7.92
CA SER A 30 19.41 2.93 8.10
C SER A 30 19.78 3.47 9.48
N SER A 31 20.57 2.70 10.24
CA SER A 31 20.99 2.98 11.62
C SER A 31 22.02 4.10 11.78
N GLY A 32 22.12 5.01 10.81
CA GLY A 32 23.10 6.09 10.82
C GLY A 32 22.66 7.22 11.75
N GLY A 33 22.67 6.98 13.07
CA GLY A 33 22.78 7.88 14.24
C GLY A 33 21.97 9.19 14.34
N THR A 34 21.68 9.86 13.23
CA THR A 34 21.01 11.16 13.08
C THR A 34 20.26 11.30 11.75
N GLY A 35 20.12 10.23 10.95
CA GLY A 35 19.67 10.30 9.56
C GLY A 35 18.17 10.09 9.36
N THR A 36 17.49 11.08 8.76
CA THR A 36 16.20 10.86 8.10
C THR A 36 16.42 9.92 6.91
N GLN A 37 15.62 8.87 6.77
CA GLN A 37 15.60 8.01 5.59
C GLN A 37 14.22 8.06 4.93
N SER A 38 14.20 8.36 3.63
CA SER A 38 13.01 8.20 2.80
C SER A 38 12.98 6.77 2.23
N PHE A 39 11.82 6.14 2.27
CA PHE A 39 11.53 4.89 1.58
C PHE A 39 10.17 5.01 0.89
N THR A 40 9.92 4.19 -0.12
CA THR A 40 8.65 4.17 -0.83
C THR A 40 7.85 2.94 -0.47
N VAL A 41 6.52 3.10 -0.47
CA VAL A 41 5.55 2.00 -0.37
C VAL A 41 4.67 2.07 -1.62
N GLY A 42 4.53 0.95 -2.31
CA GLY A 42 3.73 0.83 -3.52
C GLY A 42 2.91 -0.45 -3.53
N ALA A 43 2.02 -0.59 -4.51
CA ALA A 43 1.16 -1.77 -4.68
C ALA A 43 0.66 -1.85 -6.13
N THR A 44 0.08 -2.99 -6.49
CA THR A 44 -0.59 -3.20 -7.78
C THR A 44 -2.08 -2.95 -7.62
N LEU A 45 -2.67 -2.14 -8.49
CA LEU A 45 -4.12 -1.98 -8.60
C LEU A 45 -4.63 -2.85 -9.76
N ASP A 46 -5.46 -3.83 -9.43
CA ASP A 46 -6.13 -4.67 -10.41
C ASP A 46 -7.42 -3.99 -10.88
N VAL A 47 -7.45 -3.62 -12.16
CA VAL A 47 -8.59 -2.96 -12.81
C VAL A 47 -9.22 -3.94 -13.80
N SER A 48 -10.50 -4.22 -13.62
CA SER A 48 -11.23 -5.13 -14.52
C SER A 48 -11.53 -4.47 -15.87
N ALA A 49 -11.74 -5.29 -16.90
CA ALA A 49 -12.27 -4.79 -18.16
C ALA A 49 -13.66 -4.16 -17.93
N ASN A 50 -13.89 -2.98 -18.51
CA ASN A 50 -15.12 -2.18 -18.32
C ASN A 50 -15.33 -1.63 -16.90
N GLN A 51 -14.26 -1.41 -16.14
CA GLN A 51 -14.37 -0.67 -14.88
C GLN A 51 -15.02 0.70 -15.10
N ALA A 52 -16.14 0.96 -14.44
CA ALA A 52 -16.83 2.23 -14.56
C ALA A 52 -15.95 3.38 -14.05
N ALA A 53 -15.87 4.47 -14.81
CA ALA A 53 -15.16 5.68 -14.39
C ALA A 53 -15.84 6.30 -13.16
N GLY A 54 -15.03 6.83 -12.25
CA GLY A 54 -15.51 7.52 -11.05
C GLY A 54 -14.51 7.46 -9.91
N LEU A 55 -14.87 8.08 -8.79
CA LEU A 55 -14.07 8.04 -7.57
C LEU A 55 -14.32 6.72 -6.84
N TYR A 56 -13.26 5.97 -6.58
CA TYR A 56 -13.30 4.80 -5.72
C TYR A 56 -12.56 5.09 -4.42
N THR A 57 -13.17 4.70 -3.31
CA THR A 57 -12.59 4.90 -1.97
C THR A 57 -12.52 3.58 -1.22
N THR A 58 -11.63 3.48 -0.24
CA THR A 58 -11.61 2.34 0.68
C THR A 58 -12.15 2.73 2.04
N ALA A 59 -12.97 1.87 2.64
CA ALA A 59 -13.38 2.00 4.04
C ALA A 59 -12.29 1.49 5.01
N THR A 60 -11.34 0.70 4.50
CA THR A 60 -10.26 0.08 5.27
C THR A 60 -8.91 0.55 4.74
N PRO A 61 -8.34 1.64 5.28
CA PRO A 61 -6.99 2.08 4.92
C PRO A 61 -5.96 0.98 5.17
N PHE A 62 -4.85 1.01 4.42
CA PHE A 62 -3.69 0.19 4.77
C PHE A 62 -2.87 0.90 5.86
N ASN A 63 -2.38 0.11 6.81
CA ASN A 63 -1.56 0.62 7.91
C ASN A 63 -0.07 0.41 7.61
N VAL A 64 0.74 1.40 7.95
CA VAL A 64 2.21 1.29 7.98
C VAL A 64 2.64 1.29 9.44
N THR A 65 3.25 0.19 9.89
CA THR A 65 3.76 0.05 11.25
C THR A 65 5.29 0.14 11.23
N VAL A 66 5.83 1.08 11.99
CA VAL A 66 7.28 1.22 12.19
C VAL A 66 7.59 0.75 13.61
N ASN A 67 8.43 -0.29 13.72
CA ASN A 67 8.90 -0.79 15.00
C ASN A 67 10.36 -0.40 15.18
N TYR A 68 10.68 0.15 16.36
CA TYR A 68 12.04 0.37 16.79
C TYR A 68 12.49 -0.84 17.62
N ASN A 69 13.76 -1.22 17.49
CA ASN A 69 14.40 -2.20 18.38
C ASN A 69 14.84 -1.53 19.68
#